data_AF-A0A147GML1-F1
#
_entry.id   AF-A0A147GML1-F1
#
_cell.length_a   1.000
_cell.length_b   1.000
_cell.length_c   1.000
_cell.angle_alpha   90.00
_cell.angle_beta   90.00
_cell.angle_gamma   90.00
#
_symmetry.space_group_name_H-M   'P 1'
#
loop_
_entity.id
_entity.type
_entity.pdbx_description
1 polymer ?
#
loop_
_entity_poly.entity_id
_entity_poly.type
_entity_poly.pdbx_seq_one_letter_code
_entity_poly.pdbx_strand_id
1 'polypeptide(L)'
;MHPALPERRRWLQQAGSLVLLLGAAEIAHGAAIVAVRVWPASDYTRITIESDTRLQSQQKVVGDPPRLAVDIEGITLNPALRDLVGKVKADDPYIAGLRVGQNTPTVVRIVFDLKQTVRPQVFSLAPVAAYKHRLVLDLYPQEALDPLESLIAERLRDTHTGASPAAPLPPAPPAVAVAPPVVQAAAGRRA
;
A
#
# COMPACT_ATOMS: atom_id res chain seq x y z
N MET A 1 -15.29 -77.81 8.82
CA MET A 1 -15.75 -76.79 7.84
C MET A 1 -16.62 -75.77 8.57
N HIS A 2 -16.11 -74.57 8.85
CA HIS A 2 -16.90 -73.46 9.40
C HIS A 2 -17.15 -72.44 8.27
N PRO A 3 -18.40 -72.00 8.04
CA PRO A 3 -18.75 -71.17 6.90
C PRO A 3 -18.33 -69.70 7.13
N ALA A 4 -17.62 -69.21 6.12
CA ALA A 4 -17.65 -67.88 5.50
C ALA A 4 -17.58 -66.61 6.39
N LEU A 5 -16.60 -65.77 6.04
CA LEU A 5 -16.30 -64.43 6.55
C LEU A 5 -16.84 -63.25 5.67
N PRO A 6 -18.07 -63.25 5.09
CA PRO A 6 -18.51 -62.17 4.21
C PRO A 6 -19.03 -60.93 4.96
N GLU A 7 -19.59 -61.10 6.16
CA GLU A 7 -20.23 -60.04 6.96
C GLU A 7 -19.19 -59.01 7.46
N ARG A 8 -18.07 -59.49 7.98
CA ARG A 8 -16.98 -58.64 8.49
C ARG A 8 -16.36 -57.77 7.38
N ARG A 9 -16.24 -58.31 6.16
CA ARG A 9 -15.70 -57.57 5.01
C ARG A 9 -16.66 -56.47 4.55
N ARG A 10 -17.96 -56.74 4.49
CA ARG A 10 -18.99 -55.72 4.19
C ARG A 10 -19.05 -54.64 5.25
N TRP A 11 -18.96 -55.01 6.53
CA TRP A 11 -18.94 -54.05 7.63
C TRP A 11 -17.71 -53.14 7.58
N LEU A 12 -16.53 -53.69 7.31
CA LEU A 12 -15.30 -52.90 7.11
C LEU A 12 -15.37 -51.98 5.89
N GLN A 13 -16.01 -52.43 4.79
CA GLN A 13 -16.21 -51.61 3.59
C GLN A 13 -17.21 -50.47 3.83
N GLN A 14 -18.31 -50.73 4.54
CA GLN A 14 -19.32 -49.73 4.89
C GLN A 14 -18.78 -48.72 5.92
N ALA A 15 -18.05 -49.18 6.93
CA ALA A 15 -17.38 -48.32 7.90
C ALA A 15 -16.29 -47.47 7.23
N GLY A 16 -15.49 -48.05 6.34
CA GLY A 16 -14.49 -47.32 5.56
C GLY A 16 -15.10 -46.26 4.63
N SER A 17 -16.21 -46.58 3.97
CA SER A 17 -16.98 -45.62 3.15
C SER A 17 -17.50 -44.45 4.00
N LEU A 18 -18.01 -44.72 5.21
CA LEU A 18 -18.53 -43.68 6.10
C LEU A 18 -17.42 -42.75 6.61
N VAL A 19 -16.25 -43.30 6.94
CA VAL A 19 -15.05 -42.52 7.34
C VAL A 19 -14.55 -41.63 6.20
N LEU A 20 -14.54 -42.14 4.96
CA LEU A 20 -14.14 -41.35 3.78
C LEU A 20 -15.12 -40.21 3.46
N LEU A 21 -16.42 -40.43 3.66
CA LEU A 21 -17.45 -39.40 3.46
C LEU A 21 -17.41 -38.31 4.53
N LEU A 22 -17.05 -38.66 5.78
CA LEU A 22 -16.83 -37.69 6.87
C LEU A 22 -15.52 -36.89 6.70
N GLY A 23 -14.49 -37.48 6.07
CA GLY A 23 -13.20 -36.82 5.86
C GLY A 23 -13.18 -35.78 4.73
N ALA A 24 -14.14 -35.82 3.80
CA ALA A 24 -14.17 -34.92 2.64
C ALA A 24 -14.89 -33.58 2.88
N ALA A 25 -15.63 -33.45 4.00
CA ALA A 25 -16.65 -32.42 4.14
C ALA A 25 -16.16 -31.02 4.55
N GLU A 26 -14.91 -30.80 4.98
CA GLU A 26 -14.46 -29.47 5.43
C GLU A 26 -13.02 -29.10 5.02
N ILE A 27 -12.66 -29.27 3.75
CA ILE A 27 -11.51 -28.50 3.23
C ILE A 27 -12.04 -27.13 2.79
N ALA A 28 -12.24 -26.23 3.76
CA ALA A 28 -12.48 -24.82 3.46
C ALA A 28 -11.22 -24.25 2.78
N HIS A 29 -11.28 -24.06 1.46
CA HIS A 29 -10.20 -23.41 0.71
C HIS A 29 -10.27 -21.90 0.97
N GLY A 30 -9.22 -21.35 1.56
CA GLY A 30 -9.06 -19.91 1.67
C GLY A 30 -8.80 -19.27 0.30
N ALA A 31 -9.08 -17.98 0.17
CA ALA A 31 -8.82 -17.21 -1.04
C ALA A 31 -7.35 -17.30 -1.45
N ALA A 32 -7.10 -17.52 -2.74
CA ALA A 32 -5.75 -17.55 -3.27
C ALA A 32 -5.24 -16.12 -3.49
N ILE A 33 -4.05 -15.83 -2.93
CA ILE A 33 -3.38 -14.56 -3.15
C ILE A 33 -2.64 -14.61 -4.49
N VAL A 34 -3.00 -13.70 -5.39
CA VAL A 34 -2.43 -13.55 -6.73
C VAL A 34 -1.18 -12.69 -6.69
N ALA A 35 -1.23 -11.55 -6.00
CA ALA A 35 -0.12 -10.61 -5.94
C ALA A 35 -0.19 -9.72 -4.70
N VAL A 36 0.98 -9.26 -4.26
CA VAL A 36 1.09 -8.25 -3.19
C VAL A 36 2.04 -7.15 -3.63
N ARG A 37 1.59 -5.90 -3.54
CA ARG A 37 2.31 -4.70 -3.96
C ARG A 37 2.39 -3.69 -2.81
N VAL A 38 3.50 -2.95 -2.76
CA VAL A 38 3.74 -1.87 -1.81
C VAL A 38 4.18 -0.64 -2.60
N TRP A 39 3.56 0.50 -2.32
CA TRP A 39 3.90 1.80 -2.86
C TRP A 39 4.20 2.76 -1.70
N PRO A 40 5.48 2.93 -1.32
CA PRO A 40 5.88 3.90 -0.33
C PRO A 40 5.95 5.29 -0.98
N ALA A 41 5.20 6.25 -0.47
CA ALA A 41 5.26 7.64 -0.91
C ALA A 41 5.17 8.59 0.29
N SER A 42 5.53 9.86 0.07
CA SER A 42 5.52 10.88 1.11
C SER A 42 4.11 11.29 1.52
N ASP A 43 3.12 11.16 0.66
CA ASP A 43 1.71 11.49 0.91
C ASP A 43 0.94 10.32 1.56
N TYR A 44 1.25 9.08 1.16
CA TYR A 44 0.73 7.87 1.79
C TYR A 44 1.59 6.64 1.45
N THR A 45 1.54 5.62 2.31
CA THR A 45 1.98 4.27 1.92
C THR A 45 0.77 3.42 1.57
N ARG A 46 0.76 2.85 0.35
CA ARG A 46 -0.29 1.95 -0.13
C ARG A 46 0.20 0.51 -0.19
N ILE A 47 -0.55 -0.40 0.41
CA ILE A 47 -0.39 -1.84 0.27
C ILE A 47 -1.61 -2.36 -0.50
N THR A 48 -1.38 -3.20 -1.50
CA THR A 48 -2.45 -3.85 -2.26
C THR A 48 -2.24 -5.35 -2.28
N ILE A 49 -3.27 -6.08 -1.85
CA ILE A 49 -3.33 -7.53 -1.87
C ILE A 49 -4.38 -7.93 -2.91
N GLU A 50 -3.94 -8.58 -3.98
CA GLU A 50 -4.80 -9.11 -5.03
C GLU A 50 -5.11 -10.58 -4.78
N SER A 51 -6.38 -10.95 -4.93
CA SER A 51 -6.90 -12.29 -4.66
C SER A 51 -7.93 -12.73 -5.70
N ASP A 52 -8.12 -14.04 -5.81
CA ASP A 52 -9.12 -14.65 -6.68
C ASP A 52 -10.57 -14.37 -6.27
N THR A 53 -10.80 -14.09 -4.99
CA THR A 53 -12.11 -13.78 -4.37
C THR A 53 -12.02 -12.56 -3.47
N ARG A 54 -13.17 -11.95 -3.12
CA ARG A 54 -13.20 -10.74 -2.28
C ARG A 54 -12.76 -11.06 -0.85
N LEU A 55 -11.70 -10.39 -0.39
CA LEU A 55 -11.24 -10.46 1.00
C LEU A 55 -12.07 -9.57 1.91
N GLN A 56 -12.40 -10.08 3.09
CA GLN A 56 -12.94 -9.28 4.20
C GLN A 56 -11.80 -8.96 5.16
N SER A 57 -11.82 -7.75 5.73
CA SER A 57 -10.81 -7.35 6.69
C SER A 57 -11.38 -6.52 7.83
N GLN A 58 -10.69 -6.59 8.97
CA GLN A 58 -10.97 -5.79 10.14
C GLN A 58 -9.68 -5.10 10.58
N GLN A 59 -9.75 -3.80 10.82
CA GLN A 59 -8.60 -3.01 11.26
C GLN A 59 -8.73 -2.64 12.74
N LYS A 60 -7.60 -2.65 13.45
CA LYS A 60 -7.49 -2.20 14.83
C LYS A 60 -6.21 -1.42 15.03
N VAL A 61 -6.34 -0.18 15.49
CA VAL A 61 -5.18 0.62 15.95
C VAL A 61 -4.93 0.31 17.42
N VAL A 62 -3.68 0.08 17.80
CA VAL A 62 -3.29 -0.37 19.15
C VAL A 62 -2.05 0.36 19.67
N GLY A 63 -2.16 0.87 20.90
CA GLY A 63 -1.03 1.21 21.77
C GLY A 63 -0.26 2.49 21.44
N ASP A 64 0.82 2.68 22.21
CA ASP A 64 1.88 3.68 22.05
C ASP A 64 3.23 2.94 22.20
N PRO A 65 4.09 2.84 21.17
CA PRO A 65 3.97 3.47 19.86
C PRO A 65 2.80 2.91 19.02
N PRO A 66 2.25 3.72 18.08
CA PRO A 66 1.08 3.36 17.32
C PRO A 66 1.34 2.13 16.45
N ARG A 67 0.44 1.14 16.51
CA ARG A 67 0.45 -0.04 15.66
C ARG A 67 -0.89 -0.21 14.96
N LEU A 68 -0.86 -0.64 13.71
CA LEU A 68 -2.06 -1.02 12.98
C LEU A 68 -2.07 -2.54 12.79
N ALA A 69 -3.07 -3.21 13.33
CA ALA A 69 -3.35 -4.61 13.02
C ALA A 69 -4.48 -4.68 12.00
N VAL A 70 -4.28 -5.44 10.92
CA VAL A 70 -5.31 -5.75 9.94
C VAL A 70 -5.46 -7.27 9.87
N ASP A 71 -6.64 -7.73 10.30
CA ASP A 71 -7.06 -9.11 10.19
C ASP A 71 -7.75 -9.31 8.85
N ILE A 72 -7.33 -10.32 8.10
CA ILE A 72 -7.89 -10.67 6.81
C ILE A 72 -8.47 -12.07 6.92
N GLU A 73 -9.77 -12.17 6.68
CA GLU A 73 -10.54 -13.39 6.84
C GLU A 73 -10.53 -14.24 5.56
N GLY A 74 -10.69 -15.55 5.73
CA GLY A 74 -10.79 -16.51 4.64
C GLY A 74 -9.47 -16.74 3.92
N ILE A 75 -8.32 -16.52 4.57
CA ILE A 75 -7.00 -16.79 3.98
C ILE A 75 -6.06 -17.53 4.94
N THR A 76 -5.12 -18.26 4.35
CA THR A 76 -4.00 -18.89 5.05
C THR A 76 -2.70 -18.21 4.70
N LEU A 77 -1.76 -18.24 5.64
CA LEU A 77 -0.46 -17.60 5.49
C LEU A 77 0.35 -18.33 4.42
N ASN A 78 0.61 -17.63 3.32
CA ASN A 78 1.37 -18.14 2.18
C ASN A 78 2.69 -17.38 1.98
N PRO A 79 3.60 -17.87 1.12
CA PRO A 79 4.87 -17.21 0.85
C PRO A 79 4.72 -15.77 0.35
N ALA A 80 3.76 -15.49 -0.54
CA ALA A 80 3.55 -14.14 -1.09
C ALA A 80 3.25 -13.09 0.00
N LEU A 81 2.51 -13.48 1.05
CA LEU A 81 2.24 -12.64 2.21
C LEU A 81 3.44 -12.53 3.15
N ARG A 82 4.26 -13.58 3.28
CA ARG A 82 5.52 -13.50 4.07
C ARG A 82 6.53 -12.57 3.40
N ASP A 83 6.61 -12.60 2.08
CA ASP A 83 7.50 -11.74 1.30
C ASP A 83 7.14 -10.24 1.42
N LEU A 84 5.92 -9.91 1.85
CA LEU A 84 5.53 -8.53 2.16
C LEU A 84 6.45 -7.89 3.20
N VAL A 85 6.93 -8.68 4.17
CA VAL A 85 7.85 -8.22 5.22
C VAL A 85 9.13 -7.64 4.60
N GLY A 86 9.65 -8.26 3.54
CA GLY A 86 10.86 -7.79 2.85
C GLY A 86 10.64 -6.65 1.85
N LYS A 87 9.38 -6.33 1.50
CA LYS A 87 9.05 -5.26 0.55
C LYS A 87 8.91 -3.89 1.21
N VAL A 88 8.69 -3.84 2.52
CA VAL A 88 8.71 -2.58 3.27
C VAL A 88 10.15 -2.18 3.50
N LYS A 89 10.54 -1.04 2.93
CA LYS A 89 11.89 -0.51 3.04
C LYS A 89 12.04 0.33 4.31
N ALA A 90 13.27 0.44 4.81
CA ALA A 90 13.58 1.24 6.00
C ALA A 90 13.32 2.75 5.82
N ASP A 91 13.32 3.23 4.57
CA ASP A 91 13.05 4.62 4.19
C ASP A 91 11.57 4.98 4.06
N ASP A 92 10.65 4.03 4.29
CA ASP A 92 9.21 4.31 4.32
C ASP A 92 8.88 5.32 5.43
N PRO A 93 8.17 6.43 5.16
CA PRO A 93 7.92 7.49 6.14
C PRO A 93 6.90 7.10 7.24
N TYR A 94 6.13 6.04 7.04
CA TYR A 94 5.01 5.66 7.91
C TYR A 94 5.24 4.33 8.63
N ILE A 95 5.91 3.38 8.01
CA ILE A 95 6.07 2.01 8.51
C ILE A 95 7.51 1.81 9.01
N ALA A 96 7.66 1.51 10.31
CA ALA A 96 8.93 1.12 10.92
C ALA A 96 9.23 -0.36 10.69
N GLY A 97 8.18 -1.19 10.67
CA GLY A 97 8.30 -2.62 10.44
C GLY A 97 6.96 -3.25 10.12
N LEU A 98 7.00 -4.44 9.54
CA LEU A 98 5.80 -5.20 9.16
C LEU A 98 5.95 -6.65 9.61
N ARG A 99 4.89 -7.19 10.19
CA ARG A 99 4.82 -8.59 10.63
C ARG A 99 3.58 -9.23 10.05
N VAL A 100 3.71 -10.46 9.61
CA VAL A 100 2.57 -11.26 9.12
C VAL A 100 2.55 -12.58 9.87
N GLY A 101 1.39 -12.94 10.39
CA GLY A 101 1.19 -14.18 11.13
C GLY A 101 -0.18 -14.79 10.91
N GLN A 102 -0.29 -16.11 11.04
CA GLN A 102 -1.58 -16.78 11.11
C GLN A 102 -2.17 -16.52 12.51
N ASN A 103 -3.33 -15.84 12.57
CA ASN A 103 -3.99 -15.49 13.83
C ASN A 103 -5.02 -16.57 14.24
N THR A 104 -5.77 -17.11 13.28
CA THR A 104 -6.63 -18.29 13.43
C THR A 104 -6.47 -19.16 12.17
N PRO A 105 -7.01 -20.40 12.10
CA PRO A 105 -6.89 -21.23 10.88
C PRO A 105 -7.37 -20.56 9.58
N THR A 106 -8.25 -19.57 9.67
CA THR A 106 -8.84 -18.86 8.52
C THR A 106 -8.52 -17.36 8.50
N VAL A 107 -7.77 -16.84 9.48
CA VAL A 107 -7.45 -15.42 9.58
C VAL A 107 -5.95 -15.20 9.62
N VAL A 108 -5.44 -14.40 8.68
CA VAL A 108 -4.08 -13.87 8.71
C VAL A 108 -4.11 -12.46 9.28
N ARG A 109 -3.24 -12.18 10.24
CA ARG A 109 -3.04 -10.85 10.81
C ARG A 109 -1.76 -10.24 10.25
N ILE A 110 -1.90 -9.03 9.70
CA ILE A 110 -0.78 -8.17 9.34
C ILE A 110 -0.68 -7.07 10.40
N VAL A 111 0.50 -6.90 10.98
CA VAL A 111 0.78 -5.85 11.96
C VAL A 111 1.82 -4.90 11.39
N PHE A 112 1.45 -3.63 11.30
CA PHE A 112 2.33 -2.53 10.94
C PHE A 112 2.80 -1.84 12.22
N ASP A 113 4.11 -1.86 12.45
CA ASP A 113 4.77 -1.03 13.45
C ASP A 113 4.93 0.36 12.81
N LEU A 114 4.26 1.39 13.34
CA LEU A 114 4.20 2.72 12.70
C LEU A 114 5.24 3.67 13.30
N LYS A 115 5.80 4.55 12.46
CA LYS A 115 6.74 5.62 12.87
C LYS A 115 6.02 6.83 13.45
N GLN A 116 4.76 7.03 13.07
CA GLN A 116 3.91 8.15 13.44
C GLN A 116 2.44 7.75 13.39
N THR A 117 1.56 8.59 13.91
CA THR A 117 0.12 8.34 13.87
C THR A 117 -0.42 8.52 12.45
N VAL A 118 -1.20 7.56 11.99
CA VAL A 118 -1.79 7.53 10.65
C VAL A 118 -3.31 7.44 10.70
N ARG A 119 -3.97 7.85 9.62
CA ARG A 119 -5.40 7.61 9.34
C ARG A 119 -5.52 6.47 8.33
N PRO A 120 -5.64 5.22 8.77
CA PRO A 120 -5.69 4.07 7.87
C PRO A 120 -7.03 4.02 7.13
N GLN A 121 -6.95 3.82 5.81
CA GLN A 121 -8.10 3.53 4.96
C GLN A 121 -7.97 2.13 4.38
N VAL A 122 -8.95 1.26 4.67
CA VAL A 122 -8.96 -0.11 4.18
C VAL A 122 -10.24 -0.35 3.41
N PHE A 123 -10.12 -0.73 2.13
CA PHE A 123 -11.27 -0.92 1.24
C PHE A 123 -11.00 -2.00 0.20
N SER A 124 -12.06 -2.57 -0.36
CA SER A 124 -11.98 -3.59 -1.40
C SER A 124 -12.40 -3.04 -2.76
N LEU A 125 -11.67 -3.40 -3.81
CA LEU A 125 -12.03 -3.12 -5.20
C LEU A 125 -12.51 -4.40 -5.89
N ALA A 126 -13.57 -4.26 -6.69
CA ALA A 126 -14.03 -5.31 -7.59
C ALA A 126 -13.02 -5.56 -8.73
N PRO A 127 -13.06 -6.75 -9.36
CA PRO A 127 -12.23 -7.05 -10.52
C PRO A 127 -12.46 -6.07 -11.67
N VAL A 128 -11.38 -5.70 -12.36
CA VAL A 128 -11.43 -4.83 -13.53
C VAL A 128 -10.29 -5.17 -14.49
N ALA A 129 -10.64 -5.39 -15.77
CA ALA A 129 -9.70 -5.82 -16.80
C ALA A 129 -8.86 -7.04 -16.34
N ALA A 130 -7.53 -6.90 -16.29
CA ALA A 130 -6.62 -7.96 -15.89
C ALA A 130 -6.52 -8.17 -14.37
N TYR A 131 -7.01 -7.22 -13.55
CA TYR A 131 -6.90 -7.29 -12.09
C TYR A 131 -8.10 -8.00 -11.47
N LYS A 132 -7.83 -8.90 -10.53
CA LYS A 132 -8.84 -9.61 -9.73
C LYS A 132 -9.34 -8.75 -8.56
N HIS A 133 -9.85 -9.39 -7.52
CA HIS A 133 -10.27 -8.68 -6.32
C HIS A 133 -9.04 -8.07 -5.63
N ARG A 134 -9.17 -6.85 -5.10
CA ARG A 134 -8.05 -6.18 -4.43
C ARG A 134 -8.51 -5.65 -3.08
N LEU A 135 -7.77 -5.99 -2.03
CA LEU A 135 -7.81 -5.30 -0.76
C LEU A 135 -6.72 -4.23 -0.76
N VAL A 136 -7.12 -2.97 -0.58
CA VAL A 136 -6.22 -1.81 -0.58
C VAL A 136 -6.17 -1.24 0.83
N LEU A 137 -4.95 -0.98 1.31
CA LEU A 137 -4.66 -0.39 2.60
C LEU A 137 -3.81 0.86 2.36
N ASP A 138 -4.36 2.02 2.65
CA ASP A 138 -3.65 3.30 2.56
C ASP A 138 -3.38 3.85 3.96
N LEU A 139 -2.12 4.22 4.20
CA LEU A 139 -1.66 4.82 5.44
C LEU A 139 -1.35 6.29 5.18
N TYR A 140 -2.34 7.15 5.42
CA TYR A 140 -2.16 8.61 5.37
C TYR A 140 -1.65 9.12 6.71
N PRO A 141 -0.81 10.16 6.75
CA PRO A 141 -0.46 10.78 8.02
C PRO A 141 -1.71 11.38 8.69
N GLN A 142 -1.77 11.36 10.02
CA GLN A 142 -2.86 12.00 10.74
C GLN A 142 -2.82 13.52 10.60
N GLU A 143 -1.62 14.09 10.53
CA GLU A 143 -1.36 15.51 10.30
C GLU A 143 -0.76 15.65 8.90
N ALA A 144 -1.39 16.44 8.04
CA ALA A 144 -0.88 16.64 6.69
C ALA A 144 0.49 17.32 6.76
N LEU A 145 1.46 16.81 5.98
CA LEU A 145 2.73 17.47 5.79
C LEU A 145 2.50 18.88 5.21
N ASP A 146 3.08 19.90 5.84
CA ASP A 146 3.03 21.26 5.29
C ASP A 146 3.86 21.28 3.98
N PRO A 147 3.25 21.64 2.83
CA PRO A 147 3.96 21.73 1.56
C PRO A 147 5.22 22.60 1.63
N LEU A 148 5.20 23.67 2.42
CA LEU A 148 6.35 24.56 2.56
C LEU A 148 7.51 23.87 3.28
N GLU A 149 7.22 23.11 4.33
CA GLU A 149 8.26 22.36 5.06
C GLU A 149 8.92 21.31 4.17
N SER A 150 8.16 20.65 3.29
CA SER A 150 8.72 19.69 2.34
C SER A 150 9.71 20.32 1.36
N LEU A 151 9.40 21.52 0.84
CA LEU A 151 10.26 22.27 -0.07
C LEU A 151 11.52 22.77 0.65
N ILE A 152 11.38 23.20 1.91
CA ILE A 152 12.52 23.59 2.75
C ILE A 152 13.42 22.38 2.99
N ALA A 153 12.87 21.22 3.36
CA ALA A 153 13.63 20.00 3.61
C ALA A 153 14.33 19.47 2.34
N GLU A 154 13.71 19.58 1.17
CA GLU A 154 14.33 19.29 -0.12
C GLU A 154 15.49 20.26 -0.41
N ARG A 155 15.26 21.57 -0.27
CA ARG A 155 16.30 22.58 -0.50
C ARG A 155 17.49 22.43 0.45
N LEU A 156 17.24 22.11 1.73
CA LEU A 156 18.31 21.84 2.70
C LEU A 156 19.11 20.60 2.32
N ARG A 157 18.44 19.50 1.92
CA ARG A 157 19.12 18.27 1.43
C ARG A 157 20.00 18.55 0.21
N ASP A 158 19.53 19.37 -0.73
CA ASP A 158 20.31 19.76 -1.91
C ASP A 158 21.53 20.63 -1.55
N THR A 159 21.38 21.51 -0.56
CA THR A 159 22.48 22.36 -0.06
C THR A 159 23.55 21.52 0.64
N HIS A 160 23.16 20.49 1.39
CA HIS A 160 24.09 19.62 2.13
C HIS A 160 24.78 18.57 1.25
N THR A 161 24.22 18.21 0.09
CA THR A 161 24.79 17.19 -0.83
C THR A 161 25.74 17.80 -1.88
N GLY A 162 26.02 19.11 -1.82
CA GLY A 162 27.08 19.74 -2.62
C GLY A 162 26.78 19.89 -4.12
N ALA A 163 25.52 19.80 -4.54
CA ALA A 163 25.13 20.16 -5.90
C ALA A 163 24.78 21.65 -5.95
N SER A 164 25.77 22.47 -6.30
CA SER A 164 25.51 23.81 -6.84
C SER A 164 25.24 23.66 -8.33
N PRO A 165 24.00 23.76 -8.83
CA PRO A 165 23.82 24.23 -10.19
C PRO A 165 23.96 25.74 -10.10
N ALA A 166 25.13 26.25 -10.47
CA ALA A 166 25.17 27.56 -11.07
C ALA A 166 24.24 27.50 -12.30
N ALA A 167 22.96 27.81 -12.11
CA ALA A 167 22.07 28.10 -13.21
C ALA A 167 22.71 29.30 -13.95
N PRO A 168 22.97 29.20 -15.27
CA PRO A 168 23.30 30.39 -16.02
C PRO A 168 22.10 31.32 -15.89
N LEU A 169 22.32 32.50 -15.32
CA LEU A 169 21.36 33.60 -15.40
C LEU A 169 20.95 33.72 -16.88
N PRO A 170 19.64 33.73 -17.21
CA PRO A 170 19.24 34.09 -18.55
C PRO A 170 19.80 35.50 -18.83
N PRO A 171 20.39 35.75 -20.02
CA PRO A 171 20.93 37.06 -20.34
C PRO A 171 19.81 38.09 -20.21
N ALA A 172 20.09 39.13 -19.43
CA ALA A 172 19.18 40.26 -19.26
C ALA A 172 18.78 40.80 -20.65
N PRO A 173 17.49 41.10 -20.89
CA PRO A 173 17.10 41.73 -22.15
C PRO A 173 17.82 43.07 -22.30
N PRO A 174 18.23 43.45 -23.53
CA PRO A 174 18.94 44.70 -23.75
C PRO A 174 18.09 45.87 -23.26
N ALA A 175 18.71 46.75 -22.47
CA ALA A 175 18.10 47.98 -22.02
C ALA A 175 17.63 48.78 -23.25
N VAL A 176 16.31 48.88 -23.42
CA VAL A 176 15.71 49.80 -24.39
C VAL A 176 16.01 51.20 -23.88
N ALA A 177 16.93 51.89 -24.56
CA ALA A 177 17.19 53.30 -24.35
C ALA A 177 15.91 54.08 -24.65
N VAL A 178 15.29 54.64 -23.61
CA VAL A 178 14.20 55.60 -23.75
C VAL A 178 14.81 56.86 -24.36
N ALA A 179 14.48 57.12 -25.62
CA ALA A 179 14.83 58.38 -26.27
C ALA A 179 14.07 59.55 -25.61
N PRO A 180 14.69 60.72 -25.42
CA PRO A 180 14.04 61.86 -24.77
C PRO A 180 12.93 62.45 -25.67
N PRO A 181 11.93 63.12 -25.06
CA PRO A 181 10.80 63.67 -25.82
C PRO A 181 11.24 64.86 -26.67
N VAL A 182 10.84 64.85 -27.95
CA VAL A 182 10.97 66.01 -28.84
C VAL A 182 9.95 67.06 -28.43
N VAL A 183 10.43 68.19 -27.94
CA VAL A 183 9.63 69.40 -27.70
C VAL A 183 9.35 70.07 -29.04
N GLN A 184 8.12 70.01 -29.53
CA GLN A 184 7.68 70.80 -30.69
C GLN A 184 7.47 72.26 -30.25
N ALA A 185 8.34 73.16 -30.73
CA ALA A 185 8.14 74.60 -30.63
C ALA A 185 7.16 75.07 -31.72
N ALA A 186 6.01 75.59 -31.29
CA ALA A 186 5.03 76.24 -32.14
C ALA A 186 5.56 77.59 -32.63
N ALA A 187 5.85 77.71 -33.92
CA ALA A 187 6.12 78.98 -34.57
C ALA A 187 4.80 79.60 -35.05
N GLY A 188 4.24 80.50 -34.25
CA GLY A 188 3.16 81.39 -34.66
C GLY A 188 3.68 82.43 -35.65
N ARG A 189 3.14 82.41 -36.88
CA ARG A 189 3.30 83.51 -37.86
C ARG A 189 2.38 84.67 -37.49
N ARG A 190 2.94 85.86 -37.38
CA ARG A 190 2.22 87.15 -37.47
C ARG A 190 3.01 88.11 -38.35
N ALA A 191 2.24 88.92 -39.07
CA ALA A 191 2.58 89.98 -40.02
C ALA A 191 2.99 89.50 -41.42
#